data_AF-V9EZ02-F1
#
_entry.id   AF-V9EZ02-F1
#
_cell.length_a   1.000
_cell.length_b   1.000
_cell.length_c   1.000
_cell.angle_alpha   90.00
_cell.angle_beta   90.00
_cell.angle_gamma   90.00
#
_symmetry.space_group_name_H-M   'P 1'
#
loop_
_entity.id
_entity.type
_entity.pdbx_description
1 polymer ?
#
loop_
_entity_poly.entity_id
_entity_poly.type
_entity_poly.pdbx_seq_one_letter_code
_entity_poly.pdbx_strand_id
1 'polypeptide(L)'
;SSDTTVSATQSPAEAIGTPLGKVLWSFLAFRGGELACLAACGRALASVHVMSQVAEKSIEKWIIEERKGVWDALALRLQVPELSGDEFEAACLEQGKLLTLQVLFLQQLRRAPVLTESLSLALLTKLMNWMQRARVGRSALAQMKLLFLAAEATNFVCKPLAEVLPSTLKKQMLRQLCDLLLELGHARRNNGIMKAIGLGGSLQYGVEFHISCLAAGVFLRLQTRNGAPLRVDDRIPFKMTRTTEKHLKSLETMLQSKDAFQLGRRADALVDFARDPRRSLADQDEFFVTLFSSMYPAQGWLLAKCLP
;
A
#
# COMPACT_ATOMS: atom_id res chain seq x y z
N SER A 1 38.94 26.95 37.04
CA SER A 1 38.33 28.07 36.29
C SER A 1 38.94 28.07 34.90
N SER A 2 38.22 27.94 33.80
CA SER A 2 36.78 28.02 33.56
C SER A 2 36.49 27.31 32.24
N ASP A 3 35.61 26.31 32.27
CA ASP A 3 35.00 25.69 31.10
C ASP A 3 34.20 26.74 30.33
N THR A 4 34.45 26.85 29.03
CA THR A 4 33.57 27.58 28.11
C THR A 4 33.18 26.61 27.00
N THR A 5 32.10 25.86 27.23
CA THR A 5 31.40 25.11 26.20
C THR A 5 30.79 26.09 25.21
N VAL A 6 31.35 26.11 23.99
CA VAL A 6 30.77 26.81 22.84
C VAL A 6 29.46 26.09 22.47
N SER A 7 28.31 26.70 22.76
CA SER A 7 27.02 26.19 22.30
C SER A 7 26.97 26.27 20.79
N ALA A 8 26.75 25.14 20.11
CA ALA A 8 26.43 25.13 18.69
C ALA A 8 25.22 26.03 18.45
N THR A 9 25.44 27.17 17.80
CA THR A 9 24.38 28.08 17.37
C THR A 9 23.51 27.33 16.35
N GLN A 10 22.27 27.02 16.76
CA GLN A 10 21.26 26.44 15.88
C GLN A 10 21.12 27.29 14.62
N SER A 11 21.01 26.65 13.46
CA SER A 11 20.86 27.37 12.22
C SER A 11 19.56 28.18 12.22
N PRO A 12 19.51 29.37 11.59
CA PRO A 12 18.27 30.16 11.49
C PRO A 12 17.10 29.38 10.88
N ALA A 13 17.40 28.39 10.02
CA ALA A 13 16.44 27.48 9.42
C ALA A 13 15.82 26.50 10.44
N GLU A 14 16.60 25.97 11.40
CA GLU A 14 16.09 25.13 12.49
C GLU A 14 15.25 25.92 13.49
N ALA A 15 15.61 27.19 13.72
CA ALA A 15 14.89 28.10 14.62
C ALA A 15 13.48 28.45 14.11
N ILE A 16 13.27 28.50 12.78
CA ILE A 16 11.94 28.74 12.16
C ILE A 16 11.19 27.41 11.89
N GLY A 17 11.91 26.36 11.53
CA GLY A 17 11.33 25.05 11.23
C GLY A 17 10.57 24.43 12.41
N THR A 18 11.07 24.61 13.63
CA THR A 18 10.45 24.03 14.83
C THR A 18 9.13 24.72 15.22
N PRO A 19 9.04 26.07 15.29
CA PRO A 19 7.77 26.78 15.51
C PRO A 19 6.76 26.58 14.38
N LEU A 20 7.19 26.64 13.11
CA LEU A 20 6.28 26.43 11.97
C LEU A 20 5.72 25.00 11.98
N GLY A 21 6.57 24.02 12.30
CA GLY A 21 6.15 22.65 12.54
C GLY A 21 5.09 22.57 13.65
N LYS A 22 5.33 23.19 14.82
CA LYS A 22 4.37 23.23 15.93
C LYS A 22 3.04 23.88 15.55
N VAL A 23 3.05 24.95 14.74
CA VAL A 23 1.84 25.60 14.25
C VAL A 23 1.08 24.70 13.27
N LEU A 24 1.76 24.04 12.33
CA LEU A 24 1.11 23.08 11.44
C LEU A 24 0.53 21.89 12.22
N TRP A 25 1.24 21.40 13.24
CA TRP A 25 0.73 20.36 14.12
C TRP A 25 -0.47 20.80 14.96
N SER A 26 -0.51 22.06 15.42
CA SER A 26 -1.68 22.59 16.12
C SER A 26 -2.88 22.76 15.19
N PHE A 27 -2.68 23.19 13.93
CA PHE A 27 -3.75 23.21 12.93
C PHE A 27 -4.29 21.81 12.62
N LEU A 28 -3.40 20.82 12.52
CA LEU A 28 -3.78 19.41 12.39
C LEU A 28 -4.53 18.87 13.59
N ALA A 29 -4.54 19.53 14.76
CA ALA A 29 -5.35 19.11 15.89
C ALA A 29 -6.83 19.52 15.73
N PHE A 30 -7.15 20.58 14.98
CA PHE A 30 -8.52 21.03 14.76
C PHE A 30 -9.26 20.18 13.70
N ARG A 31 -10.58 20.04 13.85
CA ARG A 31 -11.43 19.33 12.88
C ARG A 31 -11.55 20.16 11.60
N GLY A 32 -11.22 19.56 10.44
CA GLY A 32 -11.14 20.25 9.16
C GLY A 32 -9.79 20.93 8.89
N GLY A 33 -8.92 21.01 9.91
CA GLY A 33 -7.56 21.52 9.78
C GLY A 33 -6.69 20.64 8.88
N GLU A 34 -6.97 19.33 8.83
CA GLU A 34 -6.28 18.38 7.95
C GLU A 34 -6.36 18.75 6.47
N LEU A 35 -7.53 19.15 5.99
CA LEU A 35 -7.71 19.55 4.60
C LEU A 35 -7.06 20.91 4.30
N ALA A 36 -7.09 21.83 5.26
CA ALA A 36 -6.44 23.13 5.14
C ALA A 36 -4.90 22.98 5.11
N CYS A 37 -4.34 22.16 6.00
CA CYS A 37 -2.92 21.84 6.02
C CYS A 37 -2.47 21.18 4.71
N LEU A 38 -3.24 20.22 4.19
CA LEU A 38 -2.96 19.57 2.90
C LEU A 38 -2.96 20.57 1.72
N ALA A 39 -3.88 21.54 1.73
CA ALA A 39 -3.95 22.58 0.69
C ALA A 39 -2.91 23.70 0.84
N ALA A 40 -2.38 23.89 2.05
CA ALA A 40 -1.38 24.90 2.35
C ALA A 40 0.05 24.37 2.17
N CYS A 41 0.31 23.10 2.48
CA CYS A 41 1.67 22.54 2.50
C CYS A 41 2.39 22.69 1.15
N GLY A 42 1.65 22.53 0.04
CA GLY A 42 2.15 22.71 -1.33
C GLY A 42 2.58 24.13 -1.70
N ARG A 43 2.10 25.15 -0.99
CA ARG A 43 2.37 26.57 -1.28
C ARG A 43 3.27 27.23 -0.23
N ALA A 44 3.21 26.73 1.00
CA ALA A 44 3.86 27.36 2.16
C ALA A 44 5.20 26.73 2.54
N LEU A 45 5.49 25.51 2.07
CA LEU A 45 6.70 24.78 2.45
C LEU A 45 7.67 24.67 1.28
N ALA A 46 8.90 25.14 1.48
CA ALA A 46 9.97 25.03 0.49
C ALA A 46 10.62 23.64 0.46
N SER A 47 10.52 22.86 1.55
CA SER A 47 11.11 21.53 1.62
C SER A 47 10.10 20.45 1.26
N VAL A 48 10.37 19.72 0.17
CA VAL A 48 9.57 18.55 -0.25
C VAL A 48 9.50 17.46 0.83
N HIS A 49 10.51 17.37 1.70
CA HIS A 49 10.55 16.42 2.80
C HIS A 49 9.55 16.76 3.90
N VAL A 50 9.46 18.05 4.28
CA VAL A 50 8.48 18.52 5.27
C VAL A 50 7.07 18.49 4.66
N MET A 51 6.94 18.86 3.39
CA MET A 51 5.70 18.79 2.65
C MET A 51 5.11 17.37 2.64
N SER A 52 5.93 16.35 2.37
CA SER A 52 5.44 14.96 2.29
C SER A 52 5.01 14.44 3.66
N GLN A 53 5.70 14.86 4.72
CA GLN A 53 5.31 14.56 6.10
C GLN A 53 3.98 15.20 6.50
N VAL A 54 3.79 16.50 6.20
CA VAL A 54 2.55 17.21 6.52
C VAL A 54 1.39 16.65 5.69
N ALA A 55 1.60 16.39 4.40
CA ALA A 55 0.60 15.77 3.54
C ALA A 55 0.16 14.40 4.06
N GLU A 56 1.11 13.51 4.37
CA GLU A 56 0.79 12.17 4.88
C GLU A 56 0.01 12.24 6.19
N LYS A 57 0.42 13.11 7.13
CA LYS A 57 -0.27 13.24 8.42
C LYS A 57 -1.67 13.83 8.28
N SER A 58 -1.85 14.77 7.36
CA SER A 58 -3.17 15.30 7.01
C SER A 58 -4.08 14.20 6.46
N ILE A 59 -3.55 13.36 5.56
CA ILE A 59 -4.30 12.26 4.95
C ILE A 59 -4.60 11.15 5.97
N GLU A 60 -3.63 10.78 6.81
CA GLU A 60 -3.83 9.82 7.91
C GLU A 60 -4.96 10.29 8.83
N LYS A 61 -4.96 11.54 9.28
CA LYS A 61 -6.03 12.07 10.12
C LYS A 61 -7.39 11.98 9.42
N TRP A 62 -7.46 12.35 8.15
CA TRP A 62 -8.71 12.30 7.38
C TRP A 62 -9.27 10.88 7.21
N ILE A 63 -8.43 9.95 6.74
CA ILE A 63 -8.84 8.59 6.37
C ILE A 63 -8.95 7.66 7.57
N ILE A 64 -8.02 7.75 8.53
CA ILE A 64 -7.87 6.77 9.60
C ILE A 64 -8.56 7.24 10.88
N GLU A 65 -8.29 8.46 11.32
CA GLU A 65 -8.80 8.99 12.60
C GLU A 65 -10.25 9.45 12.47
N GLU A 66 -10.53 10.31 11.49
CA GLU A 66 -11.87 10.82 11.19
C GLU A 66 -12.72 9.84 10.38
N ARG A 67 -12.11 8.73 9.90
CA ARG A 67 -12.75 7.64 9.13
C ARG A 67 -13.57 8.14 7.94
N LYS A 68 -13.11 9.20 7.29
CA LYS A 68 -13.79 9.76 6.11
C LYS A 68 -13.32 9.01 4.87
N GLY A 69 -14.14 8.14 4.30
CA GLY A 69 -13.83 7.39 3.08
C GLY A 69 -13.83 8.23 1.78
N VAL A 70 -13.69 9.56 1.86
CA VAL A 70 -13.84 10.47 0.72
C VAL A 70 -12.46 10.91 0.23
N TRP A 71 -11.91 10.16 -0.71
CA TRP A 71 -10.58 10.40 -1.28
C TRP A 71 -10.54 11.57 -2.27
N ASP A 72 -11.68 11.85 -2.93
CA ASP A 72 -11.90 12.99 -3.82
C ASP A 72 -11.47 14.32 -3.21
N ALA A 73 -11.84 14.54 -1.95
CA ALA A 73 -11.54 15.77 -1.24
C ALA A 73 -10.03 15.98 -1.04
N LEU A 74 -9.26 14.89 -0.90
CA LEU A 74 -7.81 14.91 -0.78
C LEU A 74 -7.14 15.17 -2.12
N ALA A 75 -7.59 14.49 -3.18
CA ALA A 75 -7.08 14.66 -4.53
C ALA A 75 -7.34 16.09 -5.07
N LEU A 76 -8.40 16.77 -4.64
CA LEU A 76 -8.61 18.18 -5.02
C LEU A 76 -7.71 19.16 -4.25
N ARG A 77 -7.18 18.77 -3.08
CA ARG A 77 -6.50 19.68 -2.16
C ARG A 77 -5.00 19.53 -2.11
N LEU A 78 -4.46 18.34 -2.36
CA LEU A 78 -3.02 18.16 -2.43
C LEU A 78 -2.45 19.07 -3.54
N GLN A 79 -1.59 20.01 -3.19
CA GLN A 79 -0.89 20.83 -4.16
C GLN A 79 0.57 20.42 -4.16
N VAL A 80 1.09 20.07 -5.33
CA VAL A 80 2.52 19.80 -5.53
C VAL A 80 3.04 20.87 -6.48
N PRO A 81 4.10 21.61 -6.11
CA PRO A 81 4.74 22.55 -7.02
C PRO A 81 5.16 21.87 -8.32
N GLU A 82 4.82 22.46 -9.47
CA GLU A 82 5.03 21.85 -10.80
C GLU A 82 6.49 21.50 -11.06
N LEU A 83 7.42 22.34 -10.60
CA LEU A 83 8.87 22.14 -10.77
C LEU A 83 9.49 21.13 -9.80
N SER A 84 8.74 20.67 -8.79
CA SER A 84 9.24 19.77 -7.73
C SER A 84 8.48 18.44 -7.68
N GLY A 85 7.74 18.08 -8.73
CA GLY A 85 6.92 16.87 -8.75
C GLY A 85 7.73 15.59 -8.49
N ASP A 86 8.82 15.40 -9.23
CA ASP A 86 9.66 14.19 -9.11
C ASP A 86 10.43 14.16 -7.78
N GLU A 87 10.92 15.32 -7.32
CA GLU A 87 11.59 15.45 -6.02
C GLU A 87 10.64 15.16 -4.85
N PHE A 88 9.39 15.63 -4.96
CA PHE A 88 8.36 15.35 -3.96
C PHE A 88 7.99 13.88 -3.88
N GLU A 89 7.84 13.24 -5.04
CA GLU A 89 7.60 11.81 -5.12
C GLU A 89 8.76 10.99 -4.54
N ALA A 90 10.00 11.36 -4.88
CA ALA A 90 11.19 10.74 -4.31
C ALA A 90 11.21 10.87 -2.78
N ALA A 91 10.92 12.07 -2.24
CA ALA A 91 10.82 12.30 -0.81
C ALA A 91 9.68 11.50 -0.15
N CYS A 92 8.54 11.33 -0.83
CA CYS A 92 7.46 10.47 -0.38
C CYS A 92 7.90 9.00 -0.27
N LEU A 93 8.60 8.48 -1.28
CA LEU A 93 9.10 7.11 -1.30
C LEU A 93 10.14 6.86 -0.21
N GLU A 94 11.12 7.77 -0.07
CA GLU A 94 12.17 7.69 0.93
C GLU A 94 11.61 7.62 2.35
N GLN A 95 10.58 8.42 2.63
CA GLN A 95 9.95 8.50 3.95
C GLN A 95 8.74 7.58 4.13
N GLY A 96 8.40 6.74 3.16
CA GLY A 96 7.28 5.80 3.21
C GLY A 96 5.89 6.45 3.28
N LYS A 97 5.68 7.58 2.59
CA LYS A 97 4.41 8.34 2.55
C LYS A 97 3.42 7.75 1.53
N LEU A 98 2.99 6.51 1.81
CA LEU A 98 2.21 5.71 0.88
C LEU A 98 0.80 6.27 0.61
N LEU A 99 0.16 6.89 1.59
CA LEU A 99 -1.17 7.49 1.36
C LEU A 99 -1.07 8.75 0.51
N THR A 100 0.00 9.52 0.66
CA THR A 100 0.31 10.68 -0.18
C THR A 100 0.54 10.25 -1.63
N LEU A 101 1.33 9.19 -1.85
CA LEU A 101 1.52 8.60 -3.18
C LEU A 101 0.19 8.11 -3.79
N GLN A 102 -0.69 7.49 -2.99
CA GLN A 102 -2.02 7.11 -3.41
C GLN A 102 -2.86 8.32 -3.86
N VAL A 103 -2.84 9.42 -3.11
CA VAL A 103 -3.54 10.66 -3.49
C VAL A 103 -2.95 11.24 -4.78
N LEU A 104 -1.62 11.25 -4.95
CA LEU A 104 -0.97 11.69 -6.19
C LEU A 104 -1.42 10.86 -7.39
N PHE A 105 -1.49 9.54 -7.26
CA PHE A 105 -2.00 8.67 -8.32
C PHE A 105 -3.43 9.05 -8.73
N LEU A 106 -4.32 9.26 -7.75
CA LEU A 106 -5.70 9.67 -8.00
C LEU A 106 -5.78 11.04 -8.68
N GLN A 107 -4.91 11.98 -8.33
CA GLN A 107 -4.83 13.28 -9.01
C GLN A 107 -4.46 13.12 -10.48
N GLN A 108 -3.46 12.29 -10.78
CA GLN A 108 -3.02 12.05 -12.14
C GLN A 108 -4.11 11.36 -12.97
N LEU A 109 -4.81 10.40 -12.38
CA LEU A 109 -5.94 9.71 -13.02
C LEU A 109 -7.08 10.70 -13.37
N ARG A 110 -7.38 11.66 -12.48
CA ARG A 110 -8.45 12.66 -12.67
C ARG A 110 -8.10 13.77 -13.64
N ARG A 111 -6.82 14.18 -13.69
CA ARG A 111 -6.36 15.24 -14.59
C ARG A 111 -6.36 14.80 -16.05
N ALA A 112 -6.38 13.50 -16.30
CA ALA A 112 -6.46 12.95 -17.65
C ALA A 112 -7.86 13.20 -18.24
N PRO A 113 -7.99 14.02 -19.31
CA PRO A 113 -9.30 14.24 -19.94
C PRO A 113 -9.83 12.96 -20.61
N VAL A 114 -8.92 12.10 -21.09
CA VAL A 114 -9.19 10.77 -21.61
C VAL A 114 -8.06 9.84 -21.17
N LEU A 115 -8.41 8.66 -20.65
CA LEU A 115 -7.44 7.62 -20.32
C LEU A 115 -7.15 6.79 -21.57
N THR A 116 -5.94 6.93 -22.12
CA THR A 116 -5.44 6.07 -23.20
C THR A 116 -4.79 4.82 -22.62
N GLU A 117 -4.61 3.78 -23.44
CA GLU A 117 -3.85 2.58 -23.06
C GLU A 117 -2.44 2.95 -22.58
N SER A 118 -1.73 3.80 -23.32
CA SER A 118 -0.36 4.23 -22.99
C SER A 118 -0.28 4.99 -21.68
N LEU A 119 -1.21 5.92 -21.42
CA LEU A 119 -1.25 6.67 -20.17
C LEU A 119 -1.60 5.75 -18.99
N SER A 120 -2.59 4.87 -19.16
CA SER A 120 -3.01 3.91 -18.14
C SER A 120 -1.87 2.97 -17.75
N LEU A 121 -1.13 2.47 -18.74
CA LEU A 121 0.04 1.63 -18.52
C LEU A 121 1.17 2.40 -17.83
N ALA A 122 1.42 3.65 -18.21
CA ALA A 122 2.43 4.50 -17.57
C ALA A 122 2.11 4.75 -16.10
N LEU A 123 0.86 5.08 -15.77
CA LEU A 123 0.40 5.27 -14.40
C LEU A 123 0.55 3.99 -13.56
N LEU A 124 0.08 2.84 -14.07
CA LEU A 124 0.21 1.57 -13.35
C LEU A 124 1.67 1.15 -13.17
N THR A 125 2.51 1.33 -14.17
CA THR A 125 3.95 1.05 -14.07
C THR A 125 4.58 1.92 -12.99
N LYS A 126 4.21 3.20 -12.93
CA LYS A 126 4.66 4.12 -11.88
C LYS A 126 4.23 3.66 -10.49
N LEU A 127 2.97 3.28 -10.33
CA LEU A 127 2.43 2.72 -9.08
C LEU A 127 3.17 1.44 -8.65
N MET A 128 3.42 0.52 -9.59
CA MET A 128 4.20 -0.70 -9.32
C MET A 128 5.62 -0.39 -8.88
N ASN A 129 6.29 0.56 -9.54
CA ASN A 129 7.63 1.01 -9.15
C ASN A 129 7.65 1.62 -7.74
N TRP A 130 6.62 2.39 -7.36
CA TRP A 130 6.49 2.90 -5.99
C TRP A 130 6.38 1.78 -4.97
N MET A 131 5.50 0.80 -5.23
CA MET A 131 5.30 -0.33 -4.33
C MET A 131 6.55 -1.19 -4.15
N GLN A 132 7.33 -1.40 -5.21
CA GLN A 132 8.60 -2.13 -5.14
C GLN A 132 9.67 -1.39 -4.31
N ARG A 133 9.68 -0.05 -4.39
CA ARG A 133 10.63 0.80 -3.64
C ARG A 133 10.17 1.11 -2.22
N ALA A 134 8.90 0.87 -1.89
CA ALA A 134 8.32 1.18 -0.60
C ALA A 134 9.02 0.43 0.54
N ARG A 135 9.56 1.19 1.51
CA ARG A 135 10.18 0.63 2.71
C ARG A 135 9.21 0.69 3.88
N VAL A 136 8.55 -0.41 4.19
CA VAL A 136 7.56 -0.48 5.29
C VAL A 136 8.18 -0.82 6.65
N GLY A 137 9.38 -1.40 6.67
CA GLY A 137 10.09 -1.78 7.90
C GLY A 137 9.21 -2.62 8.84
N ARG A 138 9.33 -2.40 10.16
CA ARG A 138 8.51 -3.09 11.18
C ARG A 138 7.21 -2.37 11.55
N SER A 139 6.91 -1.23 10.93
CA SER A 139 5.71 -0.46 11.26
C SER A 139 4.46 -1.18 10.74
N ALA A 140 3.59 -1.61 11.66
CA ALA A 140 2.31 -2.23 11.31
C ALA A 140 1.45 -1.31 10.44
N LEU A 141 1.43 0.01 10.75
CA LEU A 141 0.70 0.99 9.95
C LEU A 141 1.26 1.10 8.52
N ALA A 142 2.58 1.15 8.35
CA ALA A 142 3.19 1.20 7.03
C ALA A 142 2.90 -0.07 6.21
N GLN A 143 2.94 -1.23 6.86
CA GLN A 143 2.57 -2.52 6.29
C GLN A 143 1.10 -2.53 5.82
N MET A 144 0.17 -2.05 6.66
CA MET A 144 -1.25 -1.91 6.30
C MET A 144 -1.47 -0.98 5.10
N LYS A 145 -0.76 0.15 5.04
CA LYS A 145 -0.84 1.08 3.89
C LYS A 145 -0.35 0.46 2.59
N LEU A 146 0.69 -0.37 2.63
CA LEU A 146 1.16 -1.08 1.44
C LEU A 146 0.15 -2.13 0.97
N LEU A 147 -0.49 -2.85 1.91
CA LEU A 147 -1.59 -3.77 1.56
C LEU A 147 -2.80 -3.03 0.99
N PHE A 148 -3.15 -1.88 1.55
CA PHE A 148 -4.20 -1.02 1.02
C PHE A 148 -3.87 -0.58 -0.41
N LEU A 149 -2.64 -0.13 -0.66
CA LEU A 149 -2.15 0.25 -1.99
C LEU A 149 -2.19 -0.93 -2.97
N ALA A 150 -1.93 -2.16 -2.52
CA ALA A 150 -2.06 -3.37 -3.33
C ALA A 150 -3.52 -3.70 -3.69
N ALA A 151 -4.44 -3.54 -2.74
CA ALA A 151 -5.86 -3.69 -2.98
C ALA A 151 -6.36 -2.66 -4.01
N GLU A 152 -5.96 -1.40 -3.84
CA GLU A 152 -6.32 -0.33 -4.78
C GLU A 152 -5.65 -0.51 -6.15
N ALA A 153 -4.39 -0.96 -6.21
CA ALA A 153 -3.76 -1.33 -7.48
C ALA A 153 -4.54 -2.42 -8.23
N THR A 154 -5.04 -3.43 -7.50
CA THR A 154 -5.91 -4.46 -8.08
C THR A 154 -7.22 -3.84 -8.58
N ASN A 155 -7.85 -2.99 -7.75
CA ASN A 155 -9.08 -2.29 -8.08
C ASN A 155 -8.91 -1.41 -9.34
N PHE A 156 -7.80 -0.67 -9.47
CA PHE A 156 -7.52 0.18 -10.62
C PHE A 156 -7.46 -0.60 -11.92
N VAL A 157 -6.81 -1.77 -11.91
CA VAL A 157 -6.74 -2.66 -13.08
C VAL A 157 -8.12 -3.25 -13.42
N CYS A 158 -8.94 -3.54 -12.41
CA CYS A 158 -10.22 -4.25 -12.57
C CYS A 158 -11.42 -3.34 -12.84
N LYS A 159 -11.35 -2.04 -12.52
CA LYS A 159 -12.46 -1.11 -12.65
C LYS A 159 -12.14 0.12 -13.52
N PRO A 160 -11.51 1.21 -13.02
CA PRO A 160 -11.37 2.45 -13.79
C PRO A 160 -10.52 2.29 -15.05
N LEU A 161 -9.58 1.34 -15.07
CA LEU A 161 -8.75 1.05 -16.24
C LEU A 161 -9.20 -0.21 -16.97
N ALA A 162 -10.35 -0.78 -16.61
CA ALA A 162 -10.82 -2.04 -17.18
C ALA A 162 -11.07 -1.94 -18.69
N GLU A 163 -11.80 -0.93 -19.13
CA GLU A 163 -12.16 -0.80 -20.56
C GLU A 163 -10.98 -0.32 -21.41
N VAL A 164 -9.99 0.32 -20.79
CA VAL A 164 -8.86 0.94 -21.48
C VAL A 164 -7.69 -0.03 -21.67
N LEU A 165 -7.49 -0.97 -20.73
CA LEU A 165 -6.35 -1.89 -20.79
C LEU A 165 -6.71 -3.22 -21.47
N PRO A 166 -5.97 -3.64 -22.50
CA PRO A 166 -6.03 -5.00 -23.01
C PRO A 166 -5.85 -6.06 -21.91
N SER A 167 -6.54 -7.19 -22.04
CA SER A 167 -6.48 -8.31 -21.08
C SER A 167 -5.04 -8.81 -20.83
N THR A 168 -4.18 -8.75 -21.84
CA THR A 168 -2.76 -9.10 -21.74
C THR A 168 -1.99 -8.18 -20.77
N LEU A 169 -2.21 -6.87 -20.87
CA LEU A 169 -1.58 -5.88 -19.98
C LEU A 169 -2.15 -5.95 -18.57
N LYS A 170 -3.48 -6.09 -18.41
CA LYS A 170 -4.09 -6.33 -17.08
C LYS A 170 -3.45 -7.52 -16.39
N LYS A 171 -3.34 -8.64 -17.10
CA LYS A 171 -2.72 -9.86 -16.58
C LYS A 171 -1.26 -9.66 -16.20
N GLN A 172 -0.49 -8.91 -16.99
CA GLN A 172 0.89 -8.60 -16.68
C GLN A 172 1.01 -7.77 -15.39
N MET A 173 0.21 -6.72 -15.24
CA MET A 173 0.23 -5.86 -14.05
C MET A 173 -0.16 -6.64 -12.78
N LEU A 174 -1.25 -7.41 -12.84
CA LEU A 174 -1.69 -8.25 -11.71
C LEU A 174 -0.67 -9.33 -11.36
N ARG A 175 0.09 -9.84 -12.35
CA ARG A 175 1.17 -10.78 -12.11
C ARG A 175 2.36 -10.13 -11.42
N GLN A 176 2.77 -8.93 -11.84
CA GLN A 176 3.84 -8.19 -11.15
C GLN A 176 3.47 -7.88 -9.70
N LEU A 177 2.21 -7.49 -9.46
CA LEU A 177 1.69 -7.29 -8.11
C LEU A 177 1.66 -8.59 -7.30
N CYS A 178 1.20 -9.69 -7.91
CA CYS A 178 1.27 -11.03 -7.33
C CYS A 178 2.69 -11.39 -6.89
N ASP A 179 3.67 -11.22 -7.77
CA ASP A 179 5.06 -11.60 -7.49
C ASP A 179 5.64 -10.76 -6.34
N LEU A 180 5.37 -9.45 -6.30
CA LEU A 180 5.73 -8.58 -5.18
C LEU A 180 5.09 -9.04 -3.86
N LEU A 181 3.78 -9.33 -3.86
CA LEU A 181 3.08 -9.78 -2.66
C LEU A 181 3.58 -11.14 -2.18
N LEU A 182 3.86 -12.07 -3.07
CA LEU A 182 4.45 -13.36 -2.70
C LEU A 182 5.85 -13.17 -2.14
N GLU A 183 6.69 -12.31 -2.73
CA GLU A 183 8.02 -11.98 -2.19
C GLU A 183 7.92 -11.45 -0.75
N LEU A 184 7.06 -10.45 -0.52
CA LEU A 184 6.82 -9.87 0.81
C LEU A 184 6.26 -10.91 1.80
N GLY A 185 5.35 -11.77 1.36
CA GLY A 185 4.76 -12.85 2.15
C GLY A 185 5.78 -13.92 2.56
N HIS A 186 6.75 -14.22 1.70
CA HIS A 186 7.84 -15.16 1.98
C HIS A 186 9.06 -14.53 2.66
N ALA A 187 9.13 -13.21 2.77
CA ALA A 187 10.30 -12.54 3.32
C ALA A 187 10.63 -13.03 4.75
N ARG A 188 11.91 -13.29 5.00
CA ARG A 188 12.44 -13.70 6.32
C ARG A 188 13.70 -12.91 6.59
N ARG A 189 13.99 -12.62 7.86
CA ARG A 189 15.27 -12.02 8.24
C ARG A 189 16.38 -13.04 8.02
N ASN A 190 17.42 -12.63 7.30
CA ASN A 190 18.63 -13.43 7.16
C ASN A 190 19.45 -13.38 8.45
N ASN A 191 19.08 -14.20 9.43
CA ASN A 191 19.91 -14.43 10.60
C ASN A 191 20.92 -15.53 10.21
N GLY A 192 22.12 -15.13 9.77
CA GLY A 192 23.12 -15.99 9.10
C GLY A 192 23.39 -17.34 9.78
N ILE A 193 23.26 -17.44 11.10
CA ILE A 193 23.43 -18.69 11.86
C ILE A 193 22.25 -19.64 11.68
N MET A 194 21.00 -19.15 11.71
CA MET A 194 19.81 -20.01 11.58
C MET A 194 19.71 -20.63 10.18
N LYS A 195 20.04 -19.86 9.13
CA LYS A 195 20.10 -20.36 7.76
C LYS A 195 21.13 -21.48 7.58
N ALA A 196 22.25 -21.43 8.29
CA ALA A 196 23.31 -22.44 8.22
C ALA A 196 22.93 -23.78 8.86
N ILE A 197 21.94 -23.81 9.77
CA ILE A 197 21.47 -25.02 10.47
C ILE A 197 20.09 -25.49 9.99
N GLY A 198 19.59 -24.97 8.87
CA GLY A 198 18.31 -25.39 8.28
C GLY A 198 17.06 -24.90 9.01
N LEU A 199 17.20 -24.08 10.06
CA LEU A 199 16.10 -23.37 10.70
C LEU A 199 15.86 -22.08 9.92
N GLY A 200 14.71 -21.96 9.25
CA GLY A 200 14.35 -20.75 8.53
C GLY A 200 14.48 -19.49 9.40
N GLY A 201 14.81 -18.34 8.80
CA GLY A 201 14.87 -17.07 9.51
C GLY A 201 13.52 -16.66 10.10
N SER A 202 13.52 -15.77 11.10
CA SER A 202 12.29 -15.18 11.64
C SER A 202 11.54 -14.35 10.58
N LEU A 203 10.23 -14.16 10.75
CA LEU A 203 9.45 -13.25 9.90
C LEU A 203 10.10 -11.85 9.83
N GLN A 204 10.15 -11.28 8.63
CA GLN A 204 10.70 -9.93 8.43
C GLN A 204 9.73 -8.87 8.97
N TYR A 205 8.44 -9.08 8.75
CA TYR A 205 7.32 -8.20 9.05
C TYR A 205 6.40 -8.82 10.13
N GLY A 206 5.28 -8.14 10.43
CA GLY A 206 4.23 -8.72 11.27
C GLY A 206 3.59 -9.96 10.61
N VAL A 207 3.11 -10.89 11.43
CA VAL A 207 2.50 -12.14 10.94
C VAL A 207 1.25 -11.86 10.10
N GLU A 208 0.46 -10.85 10.48
CA GLU A 208 -0.73 -10.43 9.75
C GLU A 208 -0.38 -9.95 8.34
N PHE A 209 0.72 -9.21 8.20
CA PHE A 209 1.18 -8.71 6.92
C PHE A 209 1.67 -9.86 6.03
N HIS A 210 2.46 -10.79 6.58
CA HIS A 210 2.91 -11.97 5.83
C HIS A 210 1.73 -12.81 5.32
N ILE A 211 0.75 -13.10 6.18
CA ILE A 211 -0.45 -13.85 5.82
C ILE A 211 -1.26 -13.12 4.75
N SER A 212 -1.48 -11.81 4.92
CA SER A 212 -2.21 -10.98 3.96
C SER A 212 -1.55 -10.97 2.59
N CYS A 213 -0.23 -10.76 2.55
CA CYS A 213 0.55 -10.80 1.32
C CYS A 213 0.50 -12.17 0.63
N LEU A 214 0.63 -13.27 1.39
CA LEU A 214 0.52 -14.63 0.84
C LEU A 214 -0.88 -14.91 0.28
N ALA A 215 -1.93 -14.57 1.03
CA ALA A 215 -3.30 -14.78 0.60
C ALA A 215 -3.60 -13.98 -0.68
N ALA A 216 -3.27 -12.69 -0.71
CA ALA A 216 -3.48 -11.84 -1.88
C ALA A 216 -2.65 -12.28 -3.08
N GLY A 217 -1.38 -12.65 -2.85
CA GLY A 217 -0.51 -13.20 -3.90
C GLY A 217 -1.06 -14.51 -4.48
N VAL A 218 -1.55 -15.44 -3.64
CA VAL A 218 -2.16 -16.69 -4.09
C VAL A 218 -3.44 -16.42 -4.89
N PHE A 219 -4.31 -15.54 -4.40
CA PHE A 219 -5.52 -15.12 -5.11
C PHE A 219 -5.19 -14.60 -6.52
N LEU A 220 -4.29 -13.62 -6.64
CA LEU A 220 -3.90 -13.07 -7.93
C LEU A 220 -3.21 -14.11 -8.84
N ARG A 221 -2.42 -15.02 -8.26
CA ARG A 221 -1.74 -16.08 -9.02
C ARG A 221 -2.71 -17.06 -9.67
N LEU A 222 -3.81 -17.39 -8.98
CA LEU A 222 -4.88 -18.24 -9.52
C LEU A 222 -5.49 -17.62 -10.77
N GLN A 223 -5.60 -16.29 -10.81
CA GLN A 223 -6.23 -15.59 -11.93
C GLN A 223 -5.27 -15.30 -13.08
N THR A 224 -3.98 -15.21 -12.81
CA THR A 224 -2.94 -14.79 -13.77
C THR A 224 -2.06 -15.95 -14.24
N ARG A 225 -2.60 -17.17 -14.39
CA ARG A 225 -1.84 -18.37 -14.76
C ARG A 225 -1.07 -18.26 -16.08
N ASN A 226 0.11 -18.88 -16.15
CA ASN A 226 0.87 -19.02 -17.41
C ASN A 226 0.09 -19.90 -18.41
N GLY A 227 0.08 -19.49 -19.68
CA GLY A 227 -0.58 -20.24 -20.76
C GLY A 227 -2.11 -20.28 -20.72
N ALA A 228 -2.77 -19.55 -19.81
CA ALA A 228 -4.22 -19.42 -19.76
C ALA A 228 -4.63 -17.93 -19.89
N PRO A 229 -5.83 -17.61 -20.40
CA PRO A 229 -6.36 -16.25 -20.32
C PRO A 229 -6.46 -15.72 -18.88
N LEU A 230 -6.57 -14.40 -18.71
CA LEU A 230 -6.86 -13.80 -17.39
C LEU A 230 -8.23 -14.29 -16.92
N ARG A 231 -8.28 -14.97 -15.76
CA ARG A 231 -9.50 -15.55 -15.24
C ARG A 231 -10.40 -14.49 -14.58
N VAL A 232 -11.16 -13.79 -15.41
CA VAL A 232 -12.10 -12.74 -15.00
C VAL A 232 -13.38 -13.29 -14.38
N ASP A 233 -13.82 -14.47 -14.81
CA ASP A 233 -15.03 -15.15 -14.35
C ASP A 233 -14.75 -16.67 -14.18
N ASP A 234 -15.81 -17.43 -13.88
CA ASP A 234 -15.77 -18.88 -13.71
C ASP A 234 -15.79 -19.67 -15.03
N ARG A 235 -16.01 -19.00 -16.18
CA ARG A 235 -15.97 -19.64 -17.52
C ARG A 235 -14.57 -20.06 -17.90
N ILE A 236 -13.56 -19.35 -17.39
CA ILE A 236 -12.17 -19.76 -17.50
C ILE A 236 -11.88 -20.79 -16.39
N PRO A 237 -11.49 -22.03 -16.73
CA PRO A 237 -11.39 -23.10 -15.74
C PRO A 237 -10.40 -22.79 -14.62
N PHE A 238 -10.85 -23.02 -13.39
CA PHE A 238 -9.98 -23.03 -12.23
C PHE A 238 -8.94 -24.14 -12.35
N LYS A 239 -7.68 -23.84 -12.01
CA LYS A 239 -6.62 -24.86 -11.91
C LYS A 239 -5.57 -24.42 -10.91
N MET A 240 -5.38 -25.23 -9.88
CA MET A 240 -4.25 -25.09 -8.97
C MET A 240 -2.98 -25.61 -9.66
N THR A 241 -2.00 -24.73 -9.89
CA THR A 241 -0.68 -25.17 -10.37
C THR A 241 0.17 -25.65 -9.20
N ARG A 242 1.15 -26.51 -9.43
CA ARG A 242 2.10 -26.95 -8.38
C ARG A 242 2.78 -25.77 -7.67
N THR A 243 3.10 -24.71 -8.39
CA THR A 243 3.68 -23.50 -7.80
C THR A 243 2.68 -22.75 -6.92
N THR A 244 1.43 -22.59 -7.39
CA THR A 244 0.37 -21.95 -6.58
C THR A 244 0.09 -22.77 -5.32
N GLU A 245 0.03 -24.10 -5.44
CA GLU A 245 -0.16 -25.02 -4.31
C GLU A 245 0.96 -24.90 -3.27
N LYS A 246 2.22 -24.69 -3.71
CA LYS A 246 3.34 -24.44 -2.79
C LYS A 246 3.14 -23.16 -1.96
N HIS A 247 2.66 -22.09 -2.58
CA HIS A 247 2.38 -20.84 -1.87
C HIS A 247 1.19 -20.98 -0.93
N LEU A 248 0.12 -21.68 -1.35
CA LEU A 248 -1.02 -21.98 -0.50
C LEU A 248 -0.62 -22.83 0.72
N LYS A 249 0.21 -23.87 0.52
CA LYS A 249 0.76 -24.66 1.63
C LYS A 249 1.59 -23.82 2.60
N SER A 250 2.35 -22.84 2.09
CA SER A 250 3.11 -21.94 2.96
C SER A 250 2.20 -21.03 3.80
N LEU A 251 1.09 -20.56 3.22
CA LEU A 251 0.06 -19.82 3.96
C LEU A 251 -0.54 -20.70 5.06
N GLU A 252 -0.94 -21.93 4.75
CA GLU A 252 -1.49 -22.89 5.71
C GLU A 252 -0.51 -23.21 6.84
N THR A 253 0.77 -23.48 6.53
CA THR A 253 1.82 -23.68 7.54
C THR A 253 2.00 -22.44 8.42
N MET A 254 1.93 -21.24 7.85
CA MET A 254 2.05 -20.01 8.63
C MET A 254 0.86 -19.81 9.58
N LEU A 255 -0.35 -20.17 9.17
CA LEU A 255 -1.54 -20.13 10.02
C LEU A 255 -1.46 -21.11 11.21
N GLN A 256 -0.71 -22.20 11.07
CA GLN A 256 -0.43 -23.15 12.15
C GLN A 256 0.72 -22.73 13.07
N SER A 257 1.41 -21.63 12.76
CA SER A 257 2.56 -21.17 13.54
C SER A 257 2.12 -20.53 14.87
N LYS A 258 3.02 -20.54 15.87
CA LYS A 258 2.80 -19.86 17.15
C LYS A 258 2.54 -18.36 16.97
N ASP A 259 3.19 -17.75 15.99
CA ASP A 259 3.02 -16.31 15.68
C ASP A 259 1.59 -16.01 15.25
N ALA A 260 0.94 -16.92 14.51
CA ALA A 260 -0.42 -16.74 14.00
C ALA A 260 -1.53 -17.14 14.99
N PHE A 261 -1.19 -17.66 16.18
CA PHE A 261 -2.16 -18.21 17.13
C PHE A 261 -3.29 -17.22 17.49
N GLN A 262 -2.96 -15.93 17.64
CA GLN A 262 -3.94 -14.88 17.98
C GLN A 262 -4.93 -14.56 16.86
N LEU A 263 -4.67 -15.03 15.64
CA LEU A 263 -5.61 -14.92 14.53
C LEU A 263 -6.74 -15.93 14.66
N GLY A 264 -6.49 -17.07 15.32
CA GLY A 264 -7.46 -18.16 15.41
C GLY A 264 -7.96 -18.58 14.03
N ARG A 265 -9.27 -18.81 13.91
CA ARG A 265 -9.92 -19.19 12.65
C ARG A 265 -10.25 -18.01 11.72
N ARG A 266 -9.86 -16.77 12.08
CA ARG A 266 -10.22 -15.58 11.28
C ARG A 266 -9.66 -15.64 9.86
N ALA A 267 -8.51 -16.30 9.67
CA ALA A 267 -7.86 -16.40 8.38
C ALA A 267 -8.28 -17.65 7.56
N ASP A 268 -9.11 -18.55 8.11
CA ASP A 268 -9.55 -19.76 7.40
C ASP A 268 -10.32 -19.40 6.11
N ALA A 269 -11.14 -18.34 6.18
CA ALA A 269 -11.87 -17.83 5.03
C ALA A 269 -10.96 -17.43 3.85
N LEU A 270 -9.70 -17.02 4.10
CA LEU A 270 -8.74 -16.70 3.05
C LEU A 270 -8.25 -17.95 2.31
N VAL A 271 -8.11 -19.05 3.03
CA VAL A 271 -7.73 -20.35 2.45
C VAL A 271 -8.90 -20.92 1.66
N ASP A 272 -10.11 -20.85 2.21
CA ASP A 272 -11.34 -21.28 1.53
C ASP A 272 -11.54 -20.52 0.22
N PHE A 273 -11.33 -19.20 0.23
CA PHE A 273 -11.42 -18.37 -0.96
C PHE A 273 -10.46 -18.82 -2.06
N ALA A 274 -9.22 -19.20 -1.70
CA ALA A 274 -8.22 -19.67 -2.66
C ALA A 274 -8.53 -21.08 -3.21
N ARG A 275 -9.38 -21.85 -2.53
CA ARG A 275 -9.75 -23.23 -2.90
C ARG A 275 -11.07 -23.31 -3.66
N ASP A 276 -11.96 -22.33 -3.51
CA ASP A 276 -13.26 -22.32 -4.17
C ASP A 276 -13.10 -22.06 -5.68
N PRO A 277 -13.40 -23.06 -6.55
CA PRO A 277 -13.25 -22.93 -7.99
C PRO A 277 -14.21 -21.92 -8.63
N ARG A 278 -15.20 -21.42 -7.89
CA ARG A 278 -16.14 -20.40 -8.36
C ARG A 278 -15.58 -18.98 -8.25
N ARG A 279 -14.64 -18.75 -7.33
CA ARG A 279 -14.05 -17.43 -7.06
C ARG A 279 -13.08 -17.02 -8.16
N SER A 280 -13.28 -15.88 -8.80
CA SER A 280 -12.44 -15.33 -9.88
C SER A 280 -11.95 -13.91 -9.56
N LEU A 281 -11.37 -13.23 -10.56
CA LEU A 281 -11.01 -11.82 -10.41
C LEU A 281 -12.24 -10.91 -10.20
N ALA A 282 -13.44 -11.32 -10.63
CA ALA A 282 -14.68 -10.59 -10.36
C ALA A 282 -14.96 -10.45 -8.85
N ASP A 283 -14.53 -11.43 -8.05
CA ASP A 283 -14.70 -11.42 -6.60
C ASP A 283 -13.59 -10.63 -5.86
N GLN A 284 -12.75 -9.86 -6.55
CA GLN A 284 -11.61 -9.18 -5.91
C GLN A 284 -12.01 -8.25 -4.76
N ASP A 285 -13.16 -7.56 -4.88
CA ASP A 285 -13.65 -6.68 -3.80
C ASP A 285 -14.00 -7.49 -2.56
N GLU A 286 -14.74 -8.59 -2.72
CA GLU A 286 -15.11 -9.48 -1.63
C GLU A 286 -13.86 -10.13 -0.99
N PHE A 287 -12.87 -10.49 -1.82
CA PHE A 287 -11.59 -11.00 -1.35
C PHE A 287 -10.89 -10.01 -0.42
N PHE A 288 -10.71 -8.75 -0.85
CA PHE A 288 -10.02 -7.74 -0.03
C PHE A 288 -10.83 -7.32 1.20
N VAL A 289 -12.17 -7.28 1.11
CA VAL A 289 -13.03 -7.07 2.28
C VAL A 289 -12.85 -8.20 3.30
N THR A 290 -12.84 -9.46 2.85
CA THR A 290 -12.59 -10.63 3.70
C THR A 290 -11.20 -10.55 4.33
N LEU A 291 -10.17 -10.26 3.53
CA LEU A 291 -8.79 -10.13 3.99
C LEU A 291 -8.65 -9.06 5.08
N PHE A 292 -9.13 -7.85 4.85
CA PHE A 292 -8.98 -6.78 5.83
C PHE A 292 -9.83 -7.00 7.08
N SER A 293 -11.04 -7.52 6.94
CA SER A 293 -11.92 -7.82 8.08
C SER A 293 -11.36 -8.94 8.97
N SER A 294 -10.74 -9.95 8.36
CA SER A 294 -10.11 -11.06 9.09
C SER A 294 -8.81 -10.64 9.78
N MET A 295 -7.93 -9.95 9.04
CA MET A 295 -6.56 -9.68 9.48
C MET A 295 -6.44 -8.41 10.31
N TYR A 296 -7.28 -7.41 10.06
CA TYR A 296 -7.22 -6.09 10.70
C TYR A 296 -8.61 -5.57 11.12
N PRO A 297 -9.37 -6.31 11.97
CA PRO A 297 -10.77 -5.99 12.29
C PRO A 297 -10.96 -4.61 12.96
N ALA A 298 -9.93 -4.09 13.63
CA ALA A 298 -9.98 -2.76 14.27
C ALA A 298 -9.69 -1.60 13.30
N GLN A 299 -9.36 -1.89 12.05
CA GLN A 299 -8.79 -0.94 11.08
C GLN A 299 -9.76 -0.71 9.93
N GLY A 300 -10.97 -0.22 10.24
CA GLY A 300 -12.05 -0.04 9.27
C GLY A 300 -11.71 0.86 8.08
N TRP A 301 -10.69 1.72 8.18
CA TRP A 301 -10.20 2.54 7.08
C TRP A 301 -9.66 1.72 5.89
N LEU A 302 -9.23 0.47 6.12
CA LEU A 302 -8.78 -0.44 5.07
C LEU A 302 -9.92 -0.90 4.15
N LEU A 303 -11.17 -0.74 4.57
CA LEU A 303 -12.36 -1.04 3.76
C LEU A 303 -12.81 0.15 2.90
N ALA A 304 -12.19 1.33 3.07
CA ALA A 304 -12.47 2.47 2.21
C ALA A 304 -12.04 2.18 0.77
N LYS A 305 -12.70 2.80 -0.20
CA LYS A 305 -12.35 2.71 -1.62
C LYS A 305 -11.94 4.08 -2.12
N CYS A 306 -10.86 4.18 -2.91
CA CYS A 306 -10.43 5.47 -3.44
C CYS A 306 -11.33 5.98 -4.57
N LEU A 307 -11.96 5.05 -5.29
CA LEU A 307 -12.94 5.31 -6.34
C LEU A 307 -14.12 4.36 -6.13
N PRO A 308 -15.36 4.83 -6.31
CA PRO A 308 -16.56 3.98 -6.21
C PRO A 308 -16.53 2.81 -7.20
#